data_AF-A0A7N2MRL8-F1
#
_entry.id   AF-A0A7N2MRL8-F1
#
_cell.length_a   1.000
_cell.length_b   1.000
_cell.length_c   1.000
_cell.angle_alpha   90.00
_cell.angle_beta   90.00
_cell.angle_gamma   90.00
#
_symmetry.space_group_name_H-M   'P 1'
#
loop_
_entity.id
_entity.type
_entity.pdbx_description
1 polymer ?
#
loop_
_entity_poly.entity_id
_entity_poly.type
_entity_poly.pdbx_seq_one_letter_code
_entity_poly.pdbx_strand_id
1 'polypeptide(L)'
;MADEVALDLEELRHLQSIAKRPRVLSPISSQIDNLDKLKIKVHNHVNRSGNLVADALAKKAASIVGSHVWPDALPLDIAALVDFDVH
;
A
#
# COMPACT_ATOMS: atom_id res chain seq x y z
N MET A 1 10.81 -1.32 -9.93
CA MET A 1 9.77 -2.33 -9.72
C MET A 1 8.39 -1.72 -9.51
N ALA A 2 8.09 -1.02 -8.40
CA ALA A 2 6.76 -0.42 -8.20
C ALA A 2 6.49 0.76 -9.15
N ASP A 3 7.51 1.58 -9.43
CA ASP A 3 7.42 2.72 -10.33
C ASP A 3 7.26 2.30 -11.80
N GLU A 4 7.92 1.21 -12.20
CA GLU A 4 7.80 0.63 -13.55
C GLU A 4 6.37 0.14 -13.83
N VAL A 5 5.76 -0.55 -12.87
CA VAL A 5 4.36 -1.01 -12.97
C VAL A 5 3.37 0.16 -13.05
N ALA A 6 3.67 1.27 -12.37
CA ALA A 6 2.84 2.48 -12.43
C ALA A 6 2.93 3.17 -13.80
N LEU A 7 4.14 3.24 -14.38
CA LEU A 7 4.37 3.77 -15.72
C LEU A 7 3.66 2.93 -16.79
N ASP A 8 3.78 1.60 -16.73
CA ASP A 8 3.12 0.67 -17.66
C ASP A 8 1.59 0.82 -17.65
N LEU A 9 1.00 1.08 -16.48
CA LEU A 9 -0.44 1.31 -16.32
C LEU A 9 -0.90 2.63 -16.96
N GLU A 10 -0.11 3.70 -16.80
CA GLU A 10 -0.37 5.00 -17.43
C GLU A 10 -0.31 4.87 -18.96
N GLU A 11 0.71 4.17 -19.48
CA GLU A 11 0.86 3.90 -20.90
C GLU A 11 -0.30 3.08 -21.46
N LEU A 12 -0.72 2.02 -20.77
CA LEU A 12 -1.87 1.21 -21.21
C LEU A 12 -3.19 1.98 -21.19
N ARG A 13 -3.40 2.87 -20.21
CA ARG A 13 -4.56 3.78 -20.19
C ARG A 13 -4.53 4.76 -21.35
N HIS A 14 -3.36 5.30 -21.67
CA HIS A 14 -3.18 6.15 -22.84
C HIS A 14 -3.49 5.38 -24.14
N LEU A 15 -2.96 4.16 -24.28
CA LEU A 15 -3.22 3.28 -25.41
C LEU A 15 -4.71 2.92 -25.55
N GLN A 16 -5.41 2.70 -24.44
CA GLN A 16 -6.86 2.46 -24.43
C GLN A 16 -7.64 3.66 -24.98
N SER A 17 -7.24 4.88 -24.63
CA SER A 17 -7.88 6.13 -25.06
C SER A 17 -7.78 6.35 -26.57
N ILE A 18 -6.63 6.00 -27.15
CA ILE A 18 -6.40 6.15 -28.60
C ILE A 18 -6.91 4.94 -29.42
N ALA A 19 -7.00 3.76 -28.81
CA ALA A 19 -7.45 2.54 -29.48
C ALA A 19 -8.97 2.57 -29.69
N LYS A 20 -9.42 2.72 -30.93
CA LYS A 20 -10.86 2.69 -31.29
C LYS A 20 -11.37 1.33 -31.77
N ARG A 21 -10.47 0.35 -31.95
CA ARG A 21 -10.83 -0.98 -32.46
C ARG A 21 -11.25 -1.90 -31.31
N PRO A 22 -12.47 -2.47 -31.32
CA PRO A 22 -12.96 -3.29 -30.21
C PRO A 22 -12.11 -4.54 -29.94
N ARG A 23 -11.49 -5.11 -30.99
CA ARG A 23 -10.56 -6.26 -30.86
C ARG A 23 -9.27 -5.95 -30.10
N VAL A 24 -8.91 -4.67 -29.98
CA VAL A 24 -7.70 -4.20 -29.29
C VAL A 24 -8.03 -3.71 -27.87
N LEU A 25 -9.25 -3.22 -27.64
CA LEU A 25 -9.71 -2.79 -26.32
C LEU A 25 -9.81 -3.95 -25.32
N SER A 26 -10.28 -5.12 -25.74
CA SER A 26 -10.41 -6.28 -24.85
C SER A 26 -9.07 -6.72 -24.21
N PRO A 27 -7.98 -6.91 -24.98
CA PRO A 27 -6.68 -7.23 -24.39
C PRO A 27 -6.09 -6.08 -23.57
N ILE A 28 -6.25 -4.81 -23.99
CA ILE A 28 -5.77 -3.65 -23.21
C ILE A 28 -6.48 -3.59 -21.84
N SER A 29 -7.81 -3.68 -21.81
CA SER A 29 -8.57 -3.69 -20.55
C SER A 29 -8.14 -4.85 -19.64
N SER A 30 -7.92 -6.04 -20.21
CA SER A 30 -7.48 -7.21 -19.43
C SER A 30 -6.07 -7.03 -18.85
N GLN A 31 -5.17 -6.38 -19.59
CA GLN A 31 -3.81 -6.08 -19.10
C GLN A 31 -3.83 -5.01 -18.01
N ILE A 32 -4.66 -3.98 -18.14
CA ILE A 32 -4.87 -2.96 -17.09
C ILE A 32 -5.37 -3.64 -15.80
N ASP A 33 -6.41 -4.48 -15.88
CA ASP A 33 -6.93 -5.22 -14.73
C ASP A 33 -5.89 -6.14 -14.07
N ASN A 34 -5.04 -6.79 -14.86
CA ASN A 34 -3.99 -7.66 -14.34
C ASN A 34 -2.88 -6.86 -13.64
N LEU A 35 -2.45 -5.74 -14.21
CA LEU A 35 -1.43 -4.88 -13.61
C LEU A 35 -1.94 -4.19 -12.34
N ASP A 36 -3.21 -3.79 -12.31
CA ASP A 36 -3.84 -3.23 -11.11
C ASP A 36 -3.85 -4.25 -9.95
N LYS A 37 -4.20 -5.52 -10.24
CA LYS A 37 -4.10 -6.63 -9.28
C LYS A 37 -2.67 -6.89 -8.82
N LEU A 38 -1.69 -6.79 -9.71
CA LEU A 38 -0.27 -6.93 -9.36
C LEU A 38 0.19 -5.77 -8.48
N LYS A 39 -0.24 -4.54 -8.76
CA LYS A 39 0.03 -3.36 -7.91
C LYS A 39 -0.53 -3.55 -6.51
N ILE A 40 -1.77 -4.02 -6.38
CA ILE A 40 -2.38 -4.36 -5.08
C ILE A 40 -1.60 -5.48 -4.39
N LYS A 41 -1.18 -6.51 -5.13
CA LYS A 41 -0.40 -7.62 -4.58
C LYS A 41 0.98 -7.18 -4.11
N VAL A 42 1.64 -6.28 -4.83
CA VAL A 42 2.94 -5.70 -4.46
C VAL A 42 2.79 -4.76 -3.27
N HIS A 43 1.78 -3.88 -3.26
CA HIS A 43 1.50 -3.00 -2.14
C HIS A 43 1.15 -3.79 -0.85
N ASN A 44 0.38 -4.88 -0.99
CA ASN A 44 0.09 -5.81 0.09
C ASN A 44 1.19 -6.84 0.34
N HIS A 45 2.29 -6.82 -0.43
CA HIS A 45 3.46 -7.64 -0.14
C HIS A 45 4.29 -6.99 0.97
N VAL A 46 3.66 -6.77 2.12
CA VAL A 46 4.39 -6.77 3.38
C VAL A 46 4.83 -8.21 3.57
N ASN A 47 6.14 -8.43 3.56
CA ASN A 47 6.73 -9.74 3.82
C ASN A 47 6.00 -10.38 5.02
N ARG A 48 5.58 -11.65 4.94
CA ARG A 48 4.76 -12.31 5.98
C ARG A 48 5.30 -12.11 7.41
N SER A 49 6.60 -11.87 7.56
CA SER A 49 7.24 -11.51 8.83
C SER A 49 6.72 -10.19 9.44
N GLY A 50 6.39 -9.18 8.63
CA GLY A 50 5.75 -7.94 9.07
C GLY A 50 4.35 -8.19 9.65
N ASN A 51 3.63 -9.17 9.09
CA ASN A 51 2.36 -9.63 9.68
C ASN A 51 2.57 -10.32 11.02
N LEU A 52 3.67 -11.06 11.22
CA LEU A 52 3.96 -11.71 12.50
C LEU A 52 4.33 -10.71 13.59
N VAL A 53 5.14 -9.70 13.28
CA VAL A 53 5.48 -8.64 14.25
C VAL A 53 4.25 -7.81 14.58
N ALA A 54 3.45 -7.42 13.57
CA ALA A 54 2.20 -6.70 13.78
C ALA A 54 1.18 -7.53 14.58
N ASP A 55 1.02 -8.82 14.27
CA ASP A 55 0.13 -9.74 14.98
C ASP A 55 0.62 -10.01 16.42
N ALA A 56 1.93 -10.18 16.63
CA ALA A 56 2.51 -10.32 17.96
C ALA A 56 2.36 -9.03 18.79
N LEU A 57 2.55 -7.86 18.17
CA LEU A 57 2.35 -6.56 18.82
C LEU A 57 0.87 -6.34 19.17
N ALA A 58 -0.05 -6.65 18.26
CA ALA A 58 -1.49 -6.56 18.51
C ALA A 58 -1.93 -7.49 19.65
N LYS A 59 -1.44 -8.75 19.65
CA LYS A 59 -1.68 -9.70 20.75
C LYS A 59 -1.07 -9.21 22.06
N LYS A 60 0.13 -8.63 22.03
CA LYS A 60 0.78 -8.08 23.22
C LYS A 60 0.01 -6.89 23.76
N ALA A 61 -0.43 -5.97 22.91
CA ALA A 61 -1.25 -4.82 23.27
C ALA A 61 -2.60 -5.26 23.88
N ALA A 62 -3.27 -6.25 23.28
CA ALA A 62 -4.52 -6.82 23.79
C ALA A 62 -4.36 -7.57 25.12
N SER A 63 -3.17 -8.09 25.41
CA SER A 63 -2.84 -8.73 26.69
C SER A 63 -2.56 -7.74 27.81
N ILE A 64 -2.44 -6.44 27.53
CA ILE A 64 -2.24 -5.43 28.56
C ILE A 64 -3.61 -5.05 29.13
N VAL A 65 -3.82 -5.38 30.39
CA VAL A 65 -5.04 -5.03 31.14
C VAL A 65 -4.79 -3.71 31.88
N GLY A 66 -5.43 -2.63 31.43
CA GLY A 66 -5.34 -1.30 32.05
C GLY A 66 -5.62 -0.16 31.07
N SER A 67 -5.97 1.02 31.60
CA SER A 67 -6.10 2.24 30.78
C SER A 67 -4.71 2.72 30.36
N HIS A 68 -4.37 2.57 29.08
CA HIS A 68 -3.23 3.27 28.52
C HIS A 68 -3.62 4.72 28.28
N VAL A 69 -3.38 5.55 29.28
CA VAL A 69 -3.30 6.99 29.07
C VAL A 69 -1.94 7.23 28.42
N TRP A 70 -1.93 7.71 27.18
CA TRP A 70 -0.71 8.29 26.62
C TRP A 70 -0.28 9.39 27.59
N PRO A 71 0.96 9.38 28.11
CA PRO A 71 1.43 10.52 28.87
C PRO A 71 1.22 11.77 28.02
N ASP A 72 0.73 12.86 28.62
CA ASP A 72 0.47 14.12 27.90
C ASP A 72 1.71 14.62 27.13
N ALA A 73 2.89 14.13 27.50
CA ALA A 73 4.13 14.23 26.75
C ALA A 73 4.41 12.95 25.94
N LEU A 74 4.46 13.08 24.61
CA LEU A 74 4.93 12.02 23.72
C LEU A 74 6.39 11.65 24.06
N PRO A 75 6.73 10.35 24.10
CA PRO A 75 8.12 9.91 24.23
C PRO A 75 9.01 10.55 23.15
N LEU A 76 10.23 10.92 23.51
CA LEU A 76 11.17 11.65 22.65
C LEU A 76 11.39 10.97 21.28
N ASP A 77 11.41 9.63 21.29
CA ASP A 77 11.61 8.80 20.10
C ASP A 77 10.42 8.87 19.11
N ILE A 78 9.22 9.19 19.60
CA ILE A 78 8.00 9.34 18.79
C ILE A 78 7.80 10.81 18.42
N ALA A 79 8.11 11.74 19.33
CA ALA A 79 8.00 13.18 19.08
C ALA A 79 8.80 13.61 17.84
N ALA A 80 10.01 13.09 17.69
CA ALA A 80 10.85 13.36 16.51
C ALA A 80 10.23 12.86 15.19
N LEU A 81 9.36 11.85 15.23
CA LEU A 81 8.68 11.30 14.05
C LEU A 81 7.45 12.12 13.64
N VAL A 82 6.78 12.77 14.60
CA VAL A 82 5.64 13.66 14.35
C VAL A 82 6.09 14.90 13.60
N ASP A 83 7.30 15.40 13.86
CA ASP A 83 7.87 16.55 13.13
C ASP A 83 8.17 16.24 11.65
N PHE A 84 8.26 14.96 11.26
CA PHE A 84 8.37 14.55 9.85
C PHE A 84 7.01 14.38 9.17
N ASP A 85 5.90 14.37 9.92
CA ASP A 85 4.53 14.31 9.40
C ASP A 85 4.09 15.71 8.95
N VAL A 86 4.82 16.26 7.99
CA VAL A 86 4.51 17.55 7.35
C VAL A 86 3.49 17.28 6.24
N HIS A 87 2.23 17.64 6.48
CA HIS A 87 1.21 17.79 5.44
C HIS A 87 1.50 18.98 4.52
#